data_AF-A0A2V6Y8A5-F1
#
_entry.id   AF-A0A2V6Y8A5-F1
#
_cell.length_a   1.000
_cell.length_b   1.000
_cell.length_c   1.000
_cell.angle_alpha   90.00
_cell.angle_beta   90.00
_cell.angle_gamma   90.00
#
_symmetry.space_group_name_H-M   'P 1'
#
loop_
_entity.id
_entity.type
_entity.pdbx_description
1 polymer ?
#
loop_
_entity_poly.entity_id
_entity_poly.type
_entity_poly.pdbx_seq_one_letter_code
_entity_poly.pdbx_strand_id
1 'polypeptide(L)'
;MAGHDNGGGANQPDIPCQDIVLSQNRFDSGDHMTSGYSPHGVDNRGKMIKAFTGALHPGVCDGAILRARLDARHPEDTIQPFSWGYRNPYGIRFAPSDHALKGGLLATENGEDERGARPTNNAPDRLHLAQQNPDGTPDYHGWPDRFGFLDSTQSVFDPVGGPGDDLCVSDPANPPSFCTAASLARILAANRPVKPVLAFPPQPITAPLALEPANVAIVGLDFVPDSFAHGPVERGAALASREGDFGFSKANGTPEEGHDVQLINFSRPGEPLKLTLQRFAFNKTFEQAFVSQIRGINRPVDLKFGPDACAYLVDYGAVRDFGQSDPDSKFKVAADGPLVQIPGTGVIWKICSAAGLEREAGRNDQDNDRDNGRDDDRGDKDRND
;
A
#
# COMPACT_ATOMS: atom_id res chain seq x y z
N MET A 1 -13.56 8.79 -5.53
CA MET A 1 -14.85 9.46 -5.21
C MET A 1 -14.72 10.12 -3.86
N ALA A 2 -15.07 11.40 -3.72
CA ALA A 2 -15.13 12.04 -2.39
C ALA A 2 -16.38 11.54 -1.63
N GLY A 3 -16.18 11.05 -0.40
CA GLY A 3 -17.21 10.66 0.57
C GLY A 3 -16.97 11.34 1.92
N HIS A 4 -17.82 11.05 2.91
CA HIS A 4 -17.67 11.64 4.26
C HIS A 4 -16.40 11.15 4.96
N ASP A 5 -15.96 9.94 4.64
CA ASP A 5 -14.78 9.27 5.16
C ASP A 5 -13.45 10.01 4.87
N ASN A 6 -13.44 10.95 3.92
CA ASN A 6 -12.28 11.78 3.58
C ASN A 6 -12.41 13.21 4.14
N GLY A 7 -12.56 13.34 5.46
CA GLY A 7 -12.59 14.65 6.13
C GLY A 7 -13.82 15.50 5.76
N GLY A 8 -14.97 14.85 5.50
CA GLY A 8 -16.19 15.52 5.06
C GLY A 8 -16.18 15.97 3.60
N GLY A 9 -15.32 15.37 2.77
CA GLY A 9 -15.29 15.58 1.32
C GLY A 9 -14.77 16.96 0.86
N ALA A 10 -14.28 17.78 1.79
CA ALA A 10 -13.78 19.10 1.48
C ALA A 10 -12.45 19.04 0.68
N ASN A 11 -12.54 19.38 -0.61
CA ASN A 11 -11.44 19.82 -1.48
C ASN A 11 -10.52 18.78 -2.15
N GLN A 12 -10.87 17.49 -2.23
CA GLN A 12 -9.98 16.52 -2.91
C GLN A 12 -10.74 15.52 -3.80
N PRO A 13 -11.43 15.97 -4.87
CA PRO A 13 -11.77 15.05 -5.94
C PRO A 13 -10.48 14.55 -6.61
N ASP A 14 -10.47 13.28 -7.01
CA ASP A 14 -9.41 12.73 -7.84
C ASP A 14 -9.18 13.62 -9.08
N ILE A 15 -7.93 13.86 -9.46
CA ILE A 15 -7.54 14.62 -10.65
C ILE A 15 -7.04 13.65 -11.73
N PRO A 16 -7.61 13.65 -12.95
CA PRO A 16 -7.21 12.67 -13.97
C PRO A 16 -5.94 13.12 -14.72
N CYS A 17 -5.09 12.17 -15.11
CA CYS A 17 -3.89 12.44 -15.90
C CYS A 17 -4.17 12.59 -17.41
N GLN A 18 -5.37 12.21 -17.85
CA GLN A 18 -5.83 12.33 -19.23
C GLN A 18 -7.29 12.80 -19.26
N ASP A 19 -7.78 13.19 -20.43
CA ASP A 19 -9.20 13.49 -20.60
C ASP A 19 -10.03 12.21 -20.35
N ILE A 20 -11.00 12.30 -19.46
CA ILE A 20 -11.92 11.20 -19.13
C ILE A 20 -13.36 11.60 -19.38
N VAL A 21 -14.22 10.62 -19.62
CA VAL A 21 -15.68 10.81 -19.67
C VAL A 21 -16.30 10.07 -18.49
N LEU A 22 -17.08 10.77 -17.67
CA LEU A 22 -17.75 10.18 -16.53
C LEU A 22 -18.95 9.35 -16.96
N SER A 23 -19.24 8.29 -16.20
CA SER A 23 -20.44 7.48 -16.38
C SER A 23 -21.70 8.28 -16.01
N GLN A 24 -22.87 7.64 -16.15
CA GLN A 24 -24.14 8.21 -15.70
C GLN A 24 -24.40 7.98 -14.19
N ASN A 25 -23.46 7.35 -13.47
CA ASN A 25 -23.63 6.97 -12.08
C ASN A 25 -23.31 8.12 -11.12
N ARG A 26 -23.96 8.07 -9.96
CA ARG A 26 -23.66 8.89 -8.79
C ARG A 26 -23.64 8.00 -7.56
N PHE A 27 -22.93 8.44 -6.55
CA PHE A 27 -22.66 7.69 -5.33
C PHE A 27 -23.24 8.44 -4.14
N ASP A 28 -23.90 7.70 -3.25
CA ASP A 28 -24.74 8.23 -2.17
C ASP A 28 -23.92 8.35 -0.89
N SER A 29 -23.78 9.58 -0.40
CA SER A 29 -23.12 9.89 0.87
C SER A 29 -24.12 10.03 2.03
N GLY A 30 -25.38 9.65 1.81
CA GLY A 30 -26.45 9.67 2.80
C GLY A 30 -27.29 10.94 2.74
N ASP A 31 -26.63 12.10 2.66
CA ASP A 31 -27.21 13.44 2.62
C ASP A 31 -27.23 14.07 1.21
N HIS A 32 -26.33 13.64 0.33
CA HIS A 32 -26.28 14.07 -1.06
C HIS A 32 -25.64 13.02 -1.99
N MET A 33 -25.65 13.31 -3.30
CA MET A 33 -25.09 12.46 -4.34
C MET A 33 -23.90 13.15 -5.01
N THR A 34 -22.84 12.40 -5.29
CA THR A 34 -21.63 12.90 -5.96
C THR A 34 -21.32 12.06 -7.21
N SER A 35 -20.82 12.67 -8.29
CA SER A 35 -20.27 11.95 -9.45
C SER A 35 -18.75 11.77 -9.39
N GLY A 36 -18.20 10.87 -10.21
CA GLY A 36 -16.75 10.70 -10.44
C GLY A 36 -15.95 11.98 -10.53
N TYR A 37 -14.73 12.01 -9.99
CA TYR A 37 -13.77 13.10 -10.21
C TYR A 37 -14.39 14.50 -10.01
N SER A 38 -15.33 14.61 -9.06
CA SER A 38 -16.12 15.82 -8.81
C SER A 38 -16.05 16.17 -7.32
N PRO A 39 -16.01 17.46 -6.97
CA PRO A 39 -16.12 17.88 -5.58
C PRO A 39 -17.35 17.25 -4.92
N HIS A 40 -17.29 17.04 -3.60
CA HIS A 40 -18.37 16.44 -2.83
C HIS A 40 -19.69 17.22 -3.03
N GLY A 41 -20.77 16.51 -3.33
CA GLY A 41 -22.09 17.09 -3.66
C GLY A 41 -22.26 17.59 -5.10
N VAL A 42 -21.26 17.46 -5.96
CA VAL A 42 -21.33 17.93 -7.35
C VAL A 42 -21.72 16.81 -8.32
N ASP A 43 -22.60 17.17 -9.27
CA ASP A 43 -23.09 16.29 -10.35
C ASP A 43 -22.53 16.71 -11.72
N ASN A 44 -21.62 15.91 -12.23
CA ASN A 44 -21.01 16.02 -13.56
C ASN A 44 -21.20 14.74 -14.39
N ARG A 45 -22.21 13.91 -14.07
CA ARG A 45 -22.43 12.65 -14.79
C ARG A 45 -22.46 12.85 -16.32
N GLY A 46 -21.83 11.94 -17.05
CA GLY A 46 -21.73 12.01 -18.51
C GLY A 46 -20.81 13.11 -19.07
N LYS A 47 -20.27 14.00 -18.24
CA LYS A 47 -19.38 15.07 -18.72
C LYS A 47 -17.97 14.55 -18.96
N MET A 48 -17.28 15.24 -19.87
CA MET A 48 -15.83 15.12 -20.01
C MET A 48 -15.15 15.95 -18.93
N ILE A 49 -14.20 15.36 -18.22
CA ILE A 49 -13.28 16.06 -17.31
C ILE A 49 -11.93 16.12 -18.00
N LYS A 50 -11.37 17.33 -18.12
CA LYS A 50 -10.07 17.54 -18.77
C LYS A 50 -8.94 17.08 -17.85
N ALA A 51 -7.87 16.55 -18.45
CA ALA A 51 -6.65 16.24 -17.73
C ALA A 51 -6.21 17.41 -16.83
N PHE A 52 -5.77 17.11 -15.61
CA PHE A 52 -5.26 18.09 -14.64
C PHE A 52 -6.30 19.13 -14.15
N THR A 53 -7.60 18.92 -14.41
CA THR A 53 -8.65 19.79 -13.87
C THR A 53 -8.64 19.75 -12.35
N GLY A 54 -8.40 20.91 -11.72
CA GLY A 54 -8.27 21.02 -10.26
C GLY A 54 -6.83 20.98 -9.74
N ALA A 55 -5.85 20.72 -10.61
CA ALA A 55 -4.44 20.70 -10.22
C ALA A 55 -3.87 22.10 -9.96
N LEU A 56 -2.94 22.19 -9.00
CA LEU A 56 -2.18 23.42 -8.73
C LEU A 56 -1.10 23.71 -9.78
N HIS A 57 -0.57 22.66 -10.41
CA HIS A 57 0.47 22.75 -11.44
C HIS A 57 0.11 21.88 -12.67
N PRO A 58 0.53 22.28 -13.88
CA PRO A 58 0.44 21.42 -15.06
C PRO A 58 1.10 20.06 -14.81
N GLY A 59 0.49 18.99 -15.32
CA GLY A 59 1.04 17.63 -15.21
C GLY A 59 0.81 16.94 -13.86
N VAL A 60 0.25 17.62 -12.86
CA VAL A 60 -0.14 17.01 -11.58
C VAL A 60 -1.51 16.36 -11.67
N CYS A 61 -1.59 15.09 -11.31
CA CYS A 61 -2.79 14.28 -11.21
C CYS A 61 -2.65 13.26 -10.08
N ASP A 62 -3.77 12.66 -9.68
CA ASP A 62 -3.83 11.70 -8.56
C ASP A 62 -3.86 10.26 -9.07
N GLY A 63 -3.67 9.30 -8.16
CA GLY A 63 -3.63 7.88 -8.51
C GLY A 63 -2.53 7.59 -9.54
N ALA A 64 -1.38 8.27 -9.39
CA ALA A 64 -0.34 8.35 -10.41
C ALA A 64 1.06 8.37 -9.81
N ILE A 65 2.01 7.92 -10.61
CA ILE A 65 3.44 8.14 -10.40
C ILE A 65 3.85 9.29 -11.31
N LEU A 66 4.33 10.38 -10.71
CA LEU A 66 4.78 11.58 -11.43
C LEU A 66 6.31 11.62 -11.51
N ARG A 67 6.84 12.32 -12.51
CA ARG A 67 8.28 12.60 -12.61
C ARG A 67 8.53 14.07 -12.97
N ALA A 68 9.67 14.58 -12.53
CA ALA A 68 10.12 15.94 -12.82
C ALA A 68 11.64 15.97 -13.04
N ARG A 69 12.12 17.01 -13.73
CA ARG A 69 13.55 17.28 -13.89
C ARG A 69 14.05 18.08 -12.70
N LEU A 70 14.97 17.49 -11.93
CA LEU A 70 15.56 18.15 -10.75
C LEU A 70 16.63 19.19 -11.10
N ASP A 71 17.18 19.13 -12.30
CA ASP A 71 18.18 20.07 -12.82
C ASP A 71 17.57 21.32 -13.47
N ALA A 72 16.24 21.35 -13.64
CA ALA A 72 15.53 22.52 -14.16
C ALA A 72 15.50 23.64 -13.12
N ARG A 73 15.50 24.90 -13.60
CA ARG A 73 15.38 26.09 -12.72
C ARG A 73 14.07 26.10 -11.93
N HIS A 74 13.00 25.59 -12.54
CA HIS A 74 11.65 25.46 -11.99
C HIS A 74 11.19 24.00 -12.18
N PRO A 75 11.59 23.06 -11.30
CA PRO A 75 11.20 21.65 -11.42
C PRO A 75 9.68 21.43 -11.48
N GLU A 76 8.91 22.27 -10.79
CA GLU A 76 7.44 22.30 -10.79
C GLU A 76 6.84 22.44 -12.19
N ASP A 77 7.50 23.17 -13.09
CA ASP A 77 7.06 23.37 -14.48
C ASP A 77 7.39 22.17 -15.39
N THR A 78 8.06 21.16 -14.84
CA THR A 78 8.50 19.96 -15.58
C THR A 78 7.80 18.68 -15.14
N ILE A 79 6.85 18.80 -14.21
CA ILE A 79 6.07 17.66 -13.72
C ILE A 79 5.29 17.09 -14.90
N GLN A 80 5.37 15.76 -15.05
CA GLN A 80 4.59 15.01 -16.00
C GLN A 80 4.20 13.66 -15.40
N PRO A 81 3.01 13.13 -15.73
CA PRO A 81 2.65 11.77 -15.36
C PRO A 81 3.59 10.77 -16.04
N PHE A 82 4.10 9.81 -15.27
CA PHE A 82 4.87 8.68 -15.78
C PHE A 82 4.00 7.45 -15.98
N SER A 83 3.10 7.18 -15.03
CA SER A 83 2.13 6.08 -15.03
C SER A 83 0.94 6.47 -14.15
N TRP A 84 -0.28 5.99 -14.45
CA TRP A 84 -1.48 6.39 -13.70
C TRP A 84 -2.58 5.32 -13.68
N GLY A 85 -3.71 5.65 -13.06
CA GLY A 85 -4.83 4.72 -12.90
C GLY A 85 -4.59 3.72 -11.79
N TYR A 86 -3.93 4.17 -10.72
CA TYR A 86 -3.83 3.48 -9.44
C TYR A 86 -4.80 4.08 -8.44
N ARG A 87 -5.26 3.30 -7.45
CA ARG A 87 -5.96 3.82 -6.28
C ARG A 87 -4.97 4.49 -5.31
N ASN A 88 -4.03 3.69 -4.78
CA ASN A 88 -3.06 4.12 -3.78
C ASN A 88 -1.70 3.43 -4.02
N PRO A 89 -0.90 3.92 -4.99
CA PRO A 89 0.43 3.36 -5.27
C PRO A 89 1.41 3.81 -4.17
N TYR A 90 1.63 2.95 -3.17
CA TYR A 90 2.36 3.31 -1.96
C TYR A 90 3.88 3.17 -2.13
N GLY A 91 4.34 1.99 -2.56
CA GLY A 91 5.77 1.70 -2.70
C GLY A 91 6.20 1.74 -4.15
N ILE A 92 7.37 2.33 -4.41
CA ILE A 92 8.01 2.29 -5.73
C ILE A 92 9.50 1.99 -5.63
N ARG A 93 10.02 1.17 -6.55
CA ARG A 93 11.45 0.85 -6.61
C ARG A 93 11.90 0.50 -8.02
N PHE A 94 12.98 1.10 -8.48
CA PHE A 94 13.63 0.67 -9.71
C PHE A 94 14.28 -0.70 -9.49
N ALA A 95 14.00 -1.63 -10.38
CA ALA A 95 14.72 -2.89 -10.43
C ALA A 95 16.19 -2.66 -10.86
N PRO A 96 17.13 -3.54 -10.47
CA PRO A 96 18.46 -3.55 -11.08
C PRO A 96 18.39 -3.65 -12.62
N SER A 97 19.38 -3.10 -13.32
CA SER A 97 19.41 -3.12 -14.79
C SER A 97 19.53 -4.53 -15.38
N ASP A 98 20.17 -5.44 -14.65
CA ASP A 98 20.33 -6.86 -14.97
C ASP A 98 19.20 -7.73 -14.43
N HIS A 99 18.12 -7.13 -13.90
CA HIS A 99 16.95 -7.83 -13.41
C HIS A 99 15.99 -8.26 -14.54
N ALA A 100 15.05 -9.17 -14.26
CA ALA A 100 13.98 -9.56 -15.19
C ALA A 100 13.11 -8.38 -15.64
N LEU A 101 12.97 -7.36 -14.79
CA LEU A 101 12.28 -6.10 -15.09
C LEU A 101 13.17 -5.05 -15.79
N LYS A 102 14.46 -5.34 -16.02
CA LYS A 102 15.40 -4.54 -16.84
C LYS A 102 15.47 -3.06 -16.47
N GLY A 103 15.59 -2.73 -15.18
CA GLY A 103 15.58 -1.33 -14.74
C GLY A 103 14.20 -0.69 -14.63
N GLY A 104 13.12 -1.45 -14.85
CA GLY A 104 11.74 -0.96 -14.74
C GLY A 104 11.35 -0.59 -13.32
N LEU A 105 10.33 0.26 -13.19
CA LEU A 105 9.82 0.76 -11.91
C LEU A 105 8.71 -0.17 -11.40
N LEU A 106 9.03 -1.00 -10.40
CA LEU A 106 8.05 -1.81 -9.68
C LEU A 106 7.26 -0.92 -8.73
N ALA A 107 5.94 -1.06 -8.73
CA ALA A 107 5.04 -0.36 -7.84
C ALA A 107 4.12 -1.33 -7.09
N THR A 108 3.86 -1.03 -5.82
CA THR A 108 2.88 -1.71 -4.96
C THR A 108 1.66 -0.81 -4.79
N GLU A 109 0.47 -1.37 -4.93
CA GLU A 109 -0.79 -0.64 -4.84
C GLU A 109 -1.73 -1.30 -3.84
N ASN A 110 -2.30 -0.51 -2.94
CA ASN A 110 -3.39 -0.97 -2.09
C ASN A 110 -4.70 -0.99 -2.88
N GLY A 111 -5.42 -2.11 -2.77
CA GLY A 111 -6.74 -2.31 -3.34
C GLY A 111 -7.80 -1.43 -2.67
N GLU A 112 -9.01 -1.54 -3.16
CA GLU A 112 -10.16 -0.78 -2.68
C GLU A 112 -10.69 -1.29 -1.33
N ASP A 113 -11.23 -0.38 -0.52
CA ASP A 113 -11.72 -0.67 0.83
C ASP A 113 -13.27 -0.74 0.87
N GLU A 114 -13.79 -1.48 1.85
CA GLU A 114 -15.21 -1.56 2.19
C GLU A 114 -15.66 -0.32 3.02
N ARG A 115 -15.54 0.88 2.42
CA ARG A 115 -15.85 2.16 3.08
C ARG A 115 -16.29 3.28 2.12
N GLY A 116 -16.79 4.37 2.70
CA GLY A 116 -17.18 5.60 2.00
C GLY A 116 -18.45 5.45 1.16
N ALA A 117 -18.60 6.32 0.15
CA ALA A 117 -19.78 6.34 -0.74
C ALA A 117 -19.76 5.28 -1.87
N ARG A 118 -18.62 4.62 -2.07
CA ARG A 118 -18.43 3.55 -3.06
C ARG A 118 -17.61 2.41 -2.43
N PRO A 119 -18.15 1.74 -1.41
CA PRO A 119 -17.47 0.62 -0.76
C PRO A 119 -17.18 -0.47 -1.80
N THR A 120 -16.11 -1.21 -1.60
CA THR A 120 -15.70 -2.32 -2.46
C THR A 120 -15.12 -3.43 -1.60
N ASN A 121 -15.67 -4.64 -1.74
CA ASN A 121 -15.21 -5.80 -0.98
C ASN A 121 -14.18 -6.60 -1.80
N ASN A 122 -13.31 -7.37 -1.15
CA ASN A 122 -12.38 -8.33 -1.79
C ASN A 122 -11.55 -7.79 -2.97
N ALA A 123 -11.37 -6.48 -3.08
CA ALA A 123 -10.50 -5.91 -4.09
C ALA A 123 -9.04 -6.28 -3.79
N PRO A 124 -8.31 -6.91 -4.72
CA PRO A 124 -6.95 -7.31 -4.47
C PRO A 124 -6.03 -6.10 -4.44
N ASP A 125 -5.04 -6.13 -3.55
CA ASP A 125 -3.81 -5.37 -3.67
C ASP A 125 -2.99 -5.87 -4.88
N ARG A 126 -2.08 -5.05 -5.41
CA ARG A 126 -1.46 -5.34 -6.72
C ARG A 126 0.02 -4.99 -6.78
N LEU A 127 0.74 -5.77 -7.60
CA LEU A 127 2.08 -5.45 -8.06
C LEU A 127 2.03 -4.97 -9.52
N HIS A 128 2.67 -3.83 -9.81
CA HIS A 128 2.64 -3.19 -11.13
C HIS A 128 4.05 -2.92 -11.66
N LEU A 129 4.17 -2.92 -12.99
CA LEU A 129 5.32 -2.33 -13.66
C LEU A 129 4.89 -0.98 -14.24
N ALA A 130 5.33 0.10 -13.63
CA ALA A 130 5.04 1.45 -14.10
C ALA A 130 5.92 1.79 -15.32
N GLN A 131 5.30 2.33 -16.37
CA GLN A 131 5.98 2.61 -17.64
C GLN A 131 5.28 3.70 -18.45
N GLN A 132 5.99 4.25 -19.43
CA GLN A 132 5.34 5.02 -20.50
C GLN A 132 5.00 4.12 -21.67
N ASN A 133 3.88 4.41 -22.31
CA ASN A 133 3.54 3.86 -23.61
C ASN A 133 4.57 4.29 -24.67
N PRO A 134 4.68 3.57 -25.81
CA PRO A 134 5.62 3.92 -26.89
C PRO A 134 5.45 5.32 -27.47
N ASP A 135 4.26 5.91 -27.35
CA ASP A 135 3.95 7.27 -27.78
C ASP A 135 4.31 8.35 -26.75
N GLY A 136 4.87 7.96 -25.61
CA GLY A 136 5.27 8.84 -24.52
C GLY A 136 4.16 9.20 -23.53
N THR A 137 2.94 8.69 -23.71
CA THR A 137 1.86 8.85 -22.72
C THR A 137 2.09 7.94 -21.51
N PRO A 138 1.58 8.30 -20.31
CA PRO A 138 1.62 7.40 -19.16
C PRO A 138 0.71 6.20 -19.40
N ASP A 139 1.12 5.00 -18.99
CA ASP A 139 0.25 3.83 -19.03
C ASP A 139 -0.85 3.89 -17.95
N TYR A 140 -1.92 3.09 -18.08
CA TYR A 140 -3.14 3.22 -17.24
C TYR A 140 -3.52 1.89 -16.60
N HIS A 141 -3.55 1.84 -15.27
CA HIS A 141 -3.75 0.60 -14.51
C HIS A 141 -5.19 0.32 -14.09
N GLY A 142 -6.13 1.16 -14.50
CA GLY A 142 -7.56 0.83 -14.51
C GLY A 142 -8.40 1.41 -13.37
N TRP A 143 -7.79 1.99 -12.33
CA TRP A 143 -8.54 2.77 -11.34
C TRP A 143 -9.29 3.92 -12.03
N PRO A 144 -10.61 4.09 -11.77
CA PRO A 144 -11.34 3.52 -10.64
C PRO A 144 -12.26 2.32 -10.94
N ASP A 145 -12.20 1.73 -12.13
CA ASP A 145 -13.24 0.78 -12.59
C ASP A 145 -12.72 -0.63 -12.90
N ARG A 146 -11.43 -0.88 -12.71
CA ARG A 146 -10.82 -2.20 -12.80
C ARG A 146 -10.09 -2.53 -11.51
N PHE A 147 -10.43 -3.67 -10.91
CA PHE A 147 -9.81 -4.16 -9.69
C PHE A 147 -9.02 -5.43 -10.03
N GLY A 148 -7.70 -5.28 -10.15
CA GLY A 148 -6.82 -6.32 -10.67
C GLY A 148 -7.15 -6.68 -12.13
N PHE A 149 -7.51 -7.94 -12.38
CA PHE A 149 -7.89 -8.39 -13.72
C PHE A 149 -9.38 -8.22 -14.03
N LEU A 150 -10.20 -7.84 -13.05
CA LEU A 150 -11.66 -7.88 -13.15
C LEU A 150 -12.29 -6.50 -13.17
N ASP A 151 -13.39 -6.37 -13.91
CA ASP A 151 -14.20 -5.16 -13.92
C ASP A 151 -14.83 -4.91 -12.54
N SER A 152 -14.95 -3.64 -12.14
CA SER A 152 -15.53 -3.26 -10.84
C SER A 152 -16.93 -3.86 -10.59
N THR A 153 -17.73 -4.14 -11.64
CA THR A 153 -19.07 -4.69 -11.46
C THR A 153 -19.12 -6.20 -11.20
N GLN A 154 -17.97 -6.88 -11.12
CA GLN A 154 -17.98 -8.32 -10.80
C GLN A 154 -18.45 -8.54 -9.36
N SER A 155 -19.33 -9.53 -9.15
CA SER A 155 -19.98 -9.77 -7.85
C SER A 155 -19.03 -10.16 -6.71
N VAL A 156 -17.80 -10.57 -7.03
CA VAL A 156 -16.75 -10.78 -6.00
C VAL A 156 -16.46 -9.48 -5.23
N PHE A 157 -16.71 -8.34 -5.87
CA PHE A 157 -16.51 -7.01 -5.31
C PHE A 157 -17.75 -6.42 -4.63
N ASP A 158 -18.87 -7.16 -4.62
CA ASP A 158 -20.12 -6.67 -4.04
C ASP A 158 -19.92 -6.31 -2.55
N PRO A 159 -20.24 -5.06 -2.17
CA PRO A 159 -20.12 -4.61 -0.79
C PRO A 159 -20.96 -5.45 0.16
N VAL A 160 -20.41 -5.78 1.32
CA VAL A 160 -21.09 -6.49 2.41
C VAL A 160 -21.63 -5.56 3.49
N GLY A 161 -21.23 -4.28 3.46
CA GLY A 161 -21.59 -3.24 4.41
C GLY A 161 -20.72 -3.29 5.67
N GLY A 162 -20.47 -2.12 6.24
CA GLY A 162 -19.64 -1.98 7.43
C GLY A 162 -19.72 -0.58 8.05
N PRO A 163 -19.14 -0.39 9.25
CA PRO A 163 -19.11 0.88 9.97
C PRO A 163 -18.40 2.02 9.22
N GLY A 164 -17.62 1.72 8.18
CA GLY A 164 -16.95 2.71 7.34
C GLY A 164 -17.78 3.25 6.17
N ASP A 165 -18.97 2.70 5.91
CA ASP A 165 -19.86 3.13 4.82
C ASP A 165 -20.61 4.43 5.18
N ASP A 166 -20.69 5.38 4.25
CA ASP A 166 -21.38 6.67 4.44
C ASP A 166 -22.87 6.52 4.81
N LEU A 167 -23.51 5.41 4.42
CA LEU A 167 -24.91 5.10 4.69
C LEU A 167 -25.12 4.32 6.00
N CYS A 168 -24.04 3.93 6.69
CA CYS A 168 -24.14 3.17 7.92
C CYS A 168 -24.70 4.03 9.06
N VAL A 169 -25.77 3.54 9.70
CA VAL A 169 -26.22 4.06 11.00
C VAL A 169 -25.71 3.09 12.06
N SER A 170 -24.83 3.55 12.94
CA SER A 170 -24.13 2.69 13.90
C SER A 170 -25.09 1.89 14.80
N ASP A 171 -24.85 0.58 14.91
CA ASP A 171 -25.51 -0.33 15.84
C ASP A 171 -24.48 -1.33 16.40
N PRO A 172 -23.98 -1.12 17.63
CA PRO A 172 -23.04 -2.03 18.28
C PRO A 172 -23.58 -3.45 18.47
N ALA A 173 -24.90 -3.64 18.44
CA ALA A 173 -25.54 -4.95 18.62
C ALA A 173 -25.62 -5.77 17.33
N ASN A 174 -25.17 -5.23 16.18
CA ASN A 174 -25.24 -5.91 14.88
C ASN A 174 -23.86 -6.19 14.22
N PRO A 175 -22.92 -6.87 14.90
CA PRO A 175 -21.68 -7.33 14.27
C PRO A 175 -21.97 -8.40 13.18
N PRO A 176 -21.17 -8.49 12.10
CA PRO A 176 -19.93 -7.74 11.86
C PRO A 176 -20.14 -6.35 11.23
N SER A 177 -21.34 -6.06 10.70
CA SER A 177 -21.59 -4.80 9.97
C SER A 177 -21.55 -3.56 10.86
N PHE A 178 -21.89 -3.70 12.14
CA PHE A 178 -22.07 -2.60 13.08
C PHE A 178 -23.02 -1.49 12.57
N CYS A 179 -23.93 -1.82 11.66
CA CYS A 179 -24.95 -0.93 11.12
C CYS A 179 -26.36 -1.42 11.51
N THR A 180 -27.34 -0.53 11.66
CA THR A 180 -28.74 -0.95 11.81
C THR A 180 -29.18 -1.78 10.60
N ALA A 181 -30.15 -2.69 10.80
CA ALA A 181 -30.68 -3.52 9.72
C ALA A 181 -31.22 -2.68 8.53
N ALA A 182 -31.81 -1.52 8.82
CA ALA A 182 -32.33 -0.62 7.79
C ALA A 182 -31.22 0.05 6.96
N SER A 183 -30.17 0.57 7.61
CA SER A 183 -29.02 1.13 6.89
C SER A 183 -28.27 0.05 6.10
N LEU A 184 -28.11 -1.15 6.66
CA LEU A 184 -27.48 -2.26 5.94
C LEU A 184 -28.26 -2.59 4.66
N ALA A 185 -29.59 -2.72 4.74
CA ALA A 185 -30.41 -2.96 3.55
C ALA A 185 -30.26 -1.84 2.49
N ARG A 186 -30.12 -0.58 2.93
CA ARG A 186 -29.87 0.56 2.02
C ARG A 186 -28.49 0.44 1.34
N ILE A 187 -27.43 0.14 2.11
CA ILE A 187 -26.07 -0.07 1.59
C ILE A 187 -26.08 -1.12 0.47
N LEU A 188 -26.64 -2.30 0.77
CA LEU A 188 -26.65 -3.42 -0.17
C LEU A 188 -27.45 -3.11 -1.44
N ALA A 189 -28.53 -2.33 -1.32
CA ALA A 189 -29.35 -1.93 -2.47
C ALA A 189 -28.70 -0.83 -3.33
N ALA A 190 -27.97 0.10 -2.71
CA ALA A 190 -27.34 1.23 -3.40
C ALA A 190 -26.06 0.82 -4.13
N ASN A 191 -25.26 -0.04 -3.49
CA ASN A 191 -23.84 -0.24 -3.80
C ASN A 191 -23.53 -1.59 -4.48
N ARG A 192 -24.54 -2.46 -4.74
CA ARG A 192 -24.38 -3.71 -5.50
C ARG A 192 -24.97 -3.61 -6.92
N PRO A 193 -24.21 -3.90 -7.99
CA PRO A 193 -22.76 -4.07 -7.99
C PRO A 193 -22.02 -2.73 -7.79
N VAL A 194 -20.70 -2.76 -7.61
CA VAL A 194 -19.87 -1.55 -7.57
C VAL A 194 -19.93 -0.87 -8.94
N LYS A 195 -20.69 0.23 -9.04
CA LYS A 195 -20.99 0.89 -10.31
C LYS A 195 -19.76 1.60 -10.90
N PRO A 196 -19.59 1.62 -12.24
CA PRO A 196 -18.47 2.33 -12.86
C PRO A 196 -18.53 3.84 -12.66
N VAL A 197 -17.38 4.47 -12.49
CA VAL A 197 -17.20 5.92 -12.40
C VAL A 197 -17.00 6.55 -13.78
N LEU A 198 -16.28 5.86 -14.67
CA LEU A 198 -16.00 6.26 -16.04
C LEU A 198 -17.03 5.64 -17.01
N ALA A 199 -17.33 6.36 -18.09
CA ALA A 199 -18.17 5.82 -19.16
C ALA A 199 -17.46 4.69 -19.93
N PHE A 200 -16.13 4.80 -20.05
CA PHE A 200 -15.23 3.82 -20.64
C PHE A 200 -13.78 4.14 -20.20
N PRO A 201 -12.87 3.15 -20.20
CA PRO A 201 -11.45 3.41 -19.96
C PRO A 201 -10.87 4.41 -20.97
N PRO A 202 -10.09 5.42 -20.54
CA PRO A 202 -9.52 6.44 -21.42
C PRO A 202 -8.47 5.88 -22.40
N GLN A 203 -7.88 4.74 -22.06
CA GLN A 203 -6.93 3.99 -22.88
C GLN A 203 -6.93 2.51 -22.49
N PRO A 204 -6.22 1.62 -23.21
CA PRO A 204 -6.06 0.22 -22.82
C PRO A 204 -5.50 0.08 -21.40
N ILE A 205 -6.03 -0.87 -20.64
CA ILE A 205 -5.62 -1.10 -19.25
C ILE A 205 -4.36 -1.96 -19.21
N THR A 206 -3.31 -1.46 -18.57
CA THR A 206 -2.10 -2.22 -18.25
C THR A 206 -2.40 -3.15 -17.09
N ALA A 207 -2.29 -4.45 -17.34
CA ALA A 207 -2.51 -5.48 -16.34
C ALA A 207 -1.44 -5.46 -15.23
N PRO A 208 -1.81 -5.79 -13.97
CA PRO A 208 -0.84 -5.98 -12.91
C PRO A 208 0.07 -7.19 -13.20
N LEU A 209 1.26 -7.20 -12.62
CA LEU A 209 2.18 -8.34 -12.65
C LEU A 209 1.68 -9.51 -11.80
N ALA A 210 1.08 -9.20 -10.66
CA ALA A 210 0.48 -10.16 -9.74
C ALA A 210 -0.60 -9.49 -8.88
N LEU A 211 -1.46 -10.34 -8.31
CA LEU A 211 -2.45 -9.94 -7.33
C LEU A 211 -2.04 -10.45 -5.95
N GLU A 212 -2.27 -9.61 -4.96
CA GLU A 212 -2.25 -9.96 -3.56
C GLU A 212 -3.66 -10.32 -3.09
N PRO A 213 -3.80 -10.99 -1.93
CA PRO A 213 -5.05 -11.01 -1.21
C PRO A 213 -5.54 -9.57 -0.93
N ALA A 214 -6.85 -9.36 -0.91
CA ALA A 214 -7.45 -8.10 -0.47
C ALA A 214 -7.01 -7.72 0.95
N ASN A 215 -6.90 -6.41 1.19
CA ASN A 215 -6.59 -5.77 2.47
C ASN A 215 -5.25 -6.12 3.11
N VAL A 216 -4.31 -6.77 2.41
CA VAL A 216 -2.96 -6.99 2.98
C VAL A 216 -2.18 -5.68 3.12
N ALA A 217 -2.64 -4.61 2.46
CA ALA A 217 -2.01 -3.30 2.42
C ALA A 217 -0.51 -3.42 2.05
N ILE A 218 -0.22 -3.89 0.84
CA ILE A 218 1.14 -4.00 0.33
C ILE A 218 1.73 -2.60 0.06
N VAL A 219 2.87 -2.33 0.68
CA VAL A 219 3.42 -0.98 0.83
C VAL A 219 4.88 -0.96 0.40
N GLY A 220 5.79 -0.38 1.19
CA GLY A 220 7.17 -0.21 0.79
C GLY A 220 7.92 -1.52 0.53
N LEU A 221 8.81 -1.50 -0.46
CA LEU A 221 9.57 -2.66 -0.94
C LEU A 221 11.03 -2.31 -1.28
N ASP A 222 11.88 -3.33 -1.37
CA ASP A 222 13.23 -3.22 -1.93
C ASP A 222 13.69 -4.51 -2.60
N PHE A 223 14.63 -4.39 -3.54
CA PHE A 223 15.25 -5.53 -4.20
C PHE A 223 16.35 -6.12 -3.31
N VAL A 224 16.37 -7.44 -3.24
CA VAL A 224 17.31 -8.21 -2.43
C VAL A 224 18.71 -8.14 -3.04
N PRO A 225 19.74 -7.74 -2.26
CA PRO A 225 21.11 -7.80 -2.73
C PRO A 225 21.57 -9.26 -2.85
N ASP A 226 22.43 -9.54 -3.82
CA ASP A 226 22.96 -10.88 -4.10
C ASP A 226 23.54 -11.61 -2.87
N SER A 227 24.14 -10.87 -1.93
CA SER A 227 24.70 -11.41 -0.69
C SER A 227 23.65 -11.88 0.32
N PHE A 228 22.39 -11.49 0.14
CA PHE A 228 21.24 -11.93 0.93
C PHE A 228 20.45 -13.04 0.22
N ALA A 229 20.66 -13.29 -1.07
CA ALA A 229 19.99 -14.35 -1.80
C ALA A 229 20.49 -15.74 -1.35
N HIS A 230 19.68 -16.43 -0.54
CA HIS A 230 19.93 -17.79 -0.05
C HIS A 230 18.62 -18.50 0.30
N GLY A 231 18.64 -19.84 0.27
CA GLY A 231 17.47 -20.66 0.59
C GLY A 231 16.30 -20.36 -0.36
N PRO A 232 15.12 -19.94 0.14
CA PRO A 232 13.96 -19.62 -0.70
C PRO A 232 14.10 -18.27 -1.44
N VAL A 233 15.04 -17.41 -1.04
CA VAL A 233 15.23 -16.08 -1.65
C VAL A 233 16.11 -16.22 -2.89
N GLU A 234 15.53 -15.99 -4.06
CA GLU A 234 16.24 -16.07 -5.33
C GLU A 234 17.01 -14.78 -5.64
N ARG A 235 18.00 -14.86 -6.54
CA ARG A 235 18.70 -13.67 -7.02
C ARG A 235 17.74 -12.80 -7.82
N GLY A 236 17.76 -11.50 -7.54
CA GLY A 236 16.80 -10.55 -8.12
C GLY A 236 15.45 -10.51 -7.41
N ALA A 237 15.23 -11.29 -6.35
CA ALA A 237 14.01 -11.19 -5.56
C ALA A 237 13.78 -9.77 -5.01
N ALA A 238 12.55 -9.47 -4.64
CA ALA A 238 12.20 -8.32 -3.81
C ALA A 238 11.58 -8.77 -2.50
N LEU A 239 11.73 -7.94 -1.46
CA LEU A 239 10.94 -8.04 -0.24
C LEU A 239 10.00 -6.84 -0.19
N ALA A 240 8.71 -7.11 0.06
CA ALA A 240 7.68 -6.09 0.21
C ALA A 240 7.03 -6.19 1.59
N SER A 241 6.82 -5.06 2.23
CA SER A 241 6.06 -4.98 3.48
C SER A 241 4.57 -5.03 3.19
N ARG A 242 3.81 -5.71 4.03
CA ARG A 242 2.35 -5.77 4.00
C ARG A 242 1.83 -5.24 5.33
N GLU A 243 1.35 -4.01 5.34
CA GLU A 243 0.92 -3.28 6.54
C GLU A 243 -0.21 -4.00 7.27
N GLY A 244 -1.04 -4.74 6.52
CA GLY A 244 -2.16 -5.52 7.01
C GLY A 244 -3.47 -4.75 7.09
N ASP A 245 -4.55 -5.49 7.34
CA ASP A 245 -5.93 -4.99 7.23
C ASP A 245 -6.25 -3.92 8.28
N PHE A 246 -7.04 -2.93 7.90
CA PHE A 246 -7.55 -1.84 8.74
C PHE A 246 -8.97 -2.10 9.27
N GLY A 247 -9.49 -3.32 9.10
CA GLY A 247 -10.76 -3.72 9.71
C GLY A 247 -11.99 -3.16 9.03
N PHE A 248 -11.90 -2.71 7.77
CA PHE A 248 -13.05 -2.22 7.00
C PHE A 248 -14.00 -3.35 6.56
N SER A 249 -13.49 -4.58 6.46
CA SER A 249 -14.26 -5.78 6.18
C SER A 249 -13.73 -6.95 7.03
N LYS A 250 -14.22 -8.16 6.77
CA LYS A 250 -13.64 -9.36 7.38
C LYS A 250 -12.21 -9.59 6.86
N ALA A 251 -11.35 -10.11 7.74
CA ALA A 251 -10.01 -10.59 7.41
C ALA A 251 -10.00 -11.53 6.20
N ASN A 252 -8.95 -11.42 5.38
CA ASN A 252 -8.75 -12.26 4.22
C ASN A 252 -7.70 -13.35 4.48
N GLY A 253 -7.92 -14.54 3.90
CA GLY A 253 -7.04 -15.70 4.07
C GLY A 253 -7.35 -16.58 5.28
N THR A 254 -6.76 -17.78 5.31
CA THR A 254 -6.70 -18.65 6.49
C THR A 254 -5.39 -19.44 6.45
N PRO A 255 -4.35 -19.08 7.23
CA PRO A 255 -4.31 -17.98 8.20
C PRO A 255 -4.46 -16.59 7.53
N GLU A 256 -4.76 -15.57 8.33
CA GLU A 256 -4.91 -14.19 7.87
C GLU A 256 -3.64 -13.71 7.13
N GLU A 257 -3.85 -12.92 6.08
CA GLU A 257 -2.80 -12.36 5.24
C GLU A 257 -2.58 -10.88 5.56
N GLY A 258 -1.33 -10.46 5.72
CA GLY A 258 -0.96 -9.11 6.14
C GLY A 258 0.02 -9.11 7.30
N HIS A 259 0.34 -7.90 7.78
CA HIS A 259 1.17 -7.65 8.98
C HIS A 259 2.50 -8.39 8.98
N ASP A 260 3.13 -8.45 7.81
CA ASP A 260 4.32 -9.24 7.56
C ASP A 260 5.17 -8.68 6.42
N VAL A 261 6.25 -9.40 6.11
CA VAL A 261 7.07 -9.19 4.92
C VAL A 261 6.84 -10.34 3.95
N GLN A 262 6.57 -10.01 2.70
CA GLN A 262 6.46 -10.94 1.60
C GLN A 262 7.77 -10.99 0.79
N LEU A 263 8.14 -12.19 0.36
CA LEU A 263 9.13 -12.47 -0.66
C LEU A 263 8.47 -12.58 -2.04
N ILE A 264 9.01 -11.84 -2.98
CA ILE A 264 8.64 -11.84 -4.39
C ILE A 264 9.84 -12.34 -5.19
N ASN A 265 9.80 -13.59 -5.64
CA ASN A 265 10.81 -14.12 -6.55
C ASN A 265 10.37 -13.89 -8.00
N PHE A 266 11.34 -13.60 -8.87
CA PHE A 266 11.13 -13.37 -10.29
C PHE A 266 11.82 -14.46 -11.11
N SER A 267 11.24 -14.82 -12.26
CA SER A 267 11.93 -15.60 -13.28
C SER A 267 13.27 -14.96 -13.68
N ARG A 268 14.20 -15.75 -14.21
CA ARG A 268 15.53 -15.23 -14.57
C ARG A 268 15.46 -14.19 -15.70
N PRO A 269 16.42 -13.26 -15.79
CA PRO A 269 16.52 -12.34 -16.91
C PRO A 269 16.54 -13.08 -18.25
N GLY A 270 15.70 -12.65 -19.20
CA GLY A 270 15.58 -13.24 -20.53
C GLY A 270 14.57 -14.39 -20.65
N GLU A 271 14.04 -14.89 -19.53
CA GLU A 271 12.92 -15.83 -19.53
C GLU A 271 11.56 -15.07 -19.57
N PRO A 272 10.45 -15.73 -19.95
CA PRO A 272 9.13 -15.16 -19.78
C PRO A 272 8.88 -14.79 -18.31
N LEU A 273 8.48 -13.54 -18.06
CA LEU A 273 8.29 -13.01 -16.71
C LEU A 273 7.29 -13.86 -15.92
N LYS A 274 7.73 -14.38 -14.78
CA LYS A 274 6.90 -15.08 -13.79
C LYS A 274 7.27 -14.60 -12.40
N LEU A 275 6.28 -14.52 -11.53
CA LEU A 275 6.46 -14.17 -10.13
C LEU A 275 5.99 -15.33 -9.26
N THR A 276 6.67 -15.55 -8.13
CA THR A 276 6.15 -16.35 -7.03
C THR A 276 6.15 -15.52 -5.75
N LEU A 277 5.05 -15.61 -5.02
CA LEU A 277 4.79 -14.81 -3.82
C LEU A 277 4.77 -15.75 -2.61
N GLN A 278 5.51 -15.39 -1.57
CA GLN A 278 5.62 -16.19 -0.36
C GLN A 278 5.75 -15.29 0.86
N ARG A 279 5.11 -15.64 1.98
CA ARG A 279 5.39 -15.02 3.27
C ARG A 279 6.84 -15.27 3.72
N PHE A 280 7.55 -14.23 4.16
CA PHE A 280 8.98 -14.27 4.47
C PHE A 280 9.29 -14.05 5.96
N ALA A 281 8.89 -12.90 6.52
CA ALA A 281 9.10 -12.58 7.93
C ALA A 281 7.77 -12.18 8.56
N PHE A 282 7.32 -12.95 9.55
CA PHE A 282 5.96 -12.88 10.08
C PHE A 282 5.87 -13.39 11.50
N ASN A 283 4.83 -12.96 12.21
CA ASN A 283 4.51 -13.47 13.53
C ASN A 283 3.92 -14.89 13.43
N LYS A 284 4.16 -15.74 14.44
CA LYS A 284 3.58 -17.10 14.49
C LYS A 284 2.05 -17.12 14.58
N THR A 285 1.46 -16.01 15.02
CA THR A 285 0.01 -15.82 15.09
C THR A 285 -0.60 -15.35 13.77
N PHE A 286 0.23 -14.94 12.80
CA PHE A 286 -0.19 -14.33 11.54
C PHE A 286 -1.00 -13.04 11.72
N GLU A 287 -0.85 -12.40 12.89
CA GLU A 287 -1.51 -11.14 13.18
C GLU A 287 -0.54 -10.16 13.87
N GLN A 288 -0.99 -8.93 14.09
CA GLN A 288 -0.30 -7.91 14.88
C GLN A 288 0.19 -8.45 16.22
N ALA A 289 1.41 -8.08 16.60
CA ALA A 289 1.99 -8.56 17.84
C ALA A 289 1.21 -8.09 19.08
N PHE A 290 0.65 -6.87 19.05
CA PHE A 290 -0.03 -6.30 20.20
C PHE A 290 -1.34 -7.01 20.55
N VAL A 291 -2.14 -7.45 19.56
CA VAL A 291 -3.40 -8.18 19.81
C VAL A 291 -3.11 -9.52 20.46
N SER A 292 -2.05 -10.19 19.98
CA SER A 292 -1.61 -11.50 20.49
C SER A 292 -0.73 -11.41 21.74
N GLN A 293 -0.44 -10.20 22.25
CA GLN A 293 0.46 -9.96 23.40
C GLN A 293 1.84 -10.61 23.26
N ILE A 294 2.37 -10.64 22.04
CA ILE A 294 3.72 -11.13 21.74
C ILE A 294 4.66 -9.97 21.41
N ARG A 295 5.95 -10.28 21.24
CA ARG A 295 6.92 -9.37 20.63
C ARG A 295 7.05 -9.74 19.16
N GLY A 296 6.83 -8.78 18.27
CA GLY A 296 6.86 -9.03 16.84
C GLY A 296 6.30 -7.87 16.05
N ILE A 297 6.04 -8.13 14.78
CA ILE A 297 5.59 -7.14 13.79
C ILE A 297 4.17 -6.68 14.14
N ASN A 298 3.88 -5.39 14.01
CA ASN A 298 2.52 -4.85 14.05
C ASN A 298 2.14 -4.34 12.66
N ARG A 299 2.69 -3.21 12.23
CA ARG A 299 2.29 -2.53 10.99
C ARG A 299 3.52 -2.14 10.16
N PRO A 300 4.09 -3.08 9.38
CA PRO A 300 5.27 -2.81 8.58
C PRO A 300 4.91 -1.94 7.38
N VAL A 301 5.58 -0.80 7.22
CA VAL A 301 5.24 0.21 6.20
C VAL A 301 6.30 0.39 5.11
N ASP A 302 7.57 0.16 5.43
CA ASP A 302 8.63 0.18 4.43
C ASP A 302 9.76 -0.77 4.80
N LEU A 303 10.46 -1.25 3.78
CA LEU A 303 11.63 -2.11 3.91
C LEU A 303 12.73 -1.62 2.98
N LYS A 304 13.96 -1.51 3.48
CA LYS A 304 15.14 -1.15 2.67
C LYS A 304 16.35 -1.99 3.06
N PHE A 305 17.17 -2.36 2.07
CA PHE A 305 18.45 -3.00 2.35
C PHE A 305 19.53 -1.95 2.63
N GLY A 306 20.26 -2.16 3.74
CA GLY A 306 21.42 -1.36 4.11
C GLY A 306 22.70 -1.82 3.40
N PRO A 307 23.78 -1.04 3.52
CA PRO A 307 25.10 -1.40 2.95
C PRO A 307 25.74 -2.63 3.63
N ASP A 308 25.24 -3.03 4.80
CA ASP A 308 25.62 -4.27 5.49
C ASP A 308 24.88 -5.51 4.95
N ALA A 309 24.07 -5.32 3.91
CA ALA A 309 23.21 -6.32 3.29
C ALA A 309 22.14 -6.91 4.22
N CYS A 310 21.76 -6.20 5.28
CA CYS A 310 20.57 -6.52 6.06
C CYS A 310 19.38 -5.69 5.60
N ALA A 311 18.17 -6.25 5.70
CA ALA A 311 16.93 -5.52 5.50
C ALA A 311 16.53 -4.79 6.79
N TYR A 312 16.11 -3.55 6.65
CA TYR A 312 15.57 -2.71 7.72
C TYR A 312 14.09 -2.49 7.44
N LEU A 313 13.25 -3.03 8.30
CA LEU A 313 11.80 -2.94 8.23
C LEU A 313 11.31 -1.89 9.22
N VAL A 314 10.68 -0.83 8.71
CA VAL A 314 10.00 0.18 9.51
C VAL A 314 8.61 -0.33 9.86
N ASP A 315 8.35 -0.48 11.15
CA ASP A 315 7.06 -0.83 11.72
C ASP A 315 6.61 0.33 12.60
N TYR A 316 5.57 1.07 12.19
CA TYR A 316 5.18 2.27 12.93
C TYR A 316 4.43 1.96 14.23
N GLY A 317 4.12 0.69 14.48
CA GLY A 317 3.65 0.20 15.77
C GLY A 317 2.21 -0.28 15.77
N ALA A 318 1.68 -0.42 16.97
CA ALA A 318 0.36 -0.98 17.22
C ALA A 318 -0.74 0.02 16.87
N VAL A 319 -1.76 -0.46 16.14
CA VAL A 319 -2.91 0.34 15.70
C VAL A 319 -4.19 -0.32 16.14
N ARG A 320 -5.09 0.50 16.70
CA ARG A 320 -6.48 0.12 16.89
C ARG A 320 -7.30 0.49 15.67
N ASP A 321 -8.09 -0.46 15.17
CA ASP A 321 -8.87 -0.29 13.95
C ASP A 321 -10.36 -0.60 14.18
N PHE A 322 -11.15 -0.74 13.11
CA PHE A 322 -12.60 -1.00 13.19
C PHE A 322 -12.96 -2.36 13.81
N GLY A 323 -12.02 -3.31 13.81
CA GLY A 323 -12.11 -4.62 14.44
C GLY A 323 -13.03 -5.60 13.73
N GLN A 324 -13.30 -5.42 12.44
CA GLN A 324 -14.03 -6.42 11.66
C GLN A 324 -13.14 -7.60 11.24
N SER A 325 -11.85 -7.33 11.01
CA SER A 325 -10.84 -8.36 10.71
C SER A 325 -10.45 -9.08 12.00
N ASP A 326 -10.08 -8.32 13.03
CA ASP A 326 -9.81 -8.83 14.38
C ASP A 326 -10.54 -8.01 15.46
N PRO A 327 -11.53 -8.57 16.18
CA PRO A 327 -12.19 -7.89 17.29
C PRO A 327 -11.24 -7.39 18.40
N ASP A 328 -10.08 -8.03 18.57
CA ASP A 328 -9.07 -7.64 19.55
C ASP A 328 -8.24 -6.44 19.12
N SER A 329 -8.22 -6.08 17.82
CA SER A 329 -7.62 -4.83 17.32
C SER A 329 -8.56 -3.63 17.47
N LYS A 330 -9.86 -3.84 17.72
CA LYS A 330 -10.88 -2.78 17.77
C LYS A 330 -10.52 -1.60 18.70
N PHE A 331 -10.70 -0.36 18.24
CA PHE A 331 -10.67 0.84 19.07
C PHE A 331 -11.70 0.79 20.22
N LYS A 332 -11.41 1.44 21.35
CA LYS A 332 -12.08 1.13 22.63
C LYS A 332 -13.07 2.20 23.08
N VAL A 333 -12.85 3.45 22.70
CA VAL A 333 -13.75 4.55 23.09
C VAL A 333 -14.34 5.23 21.86
N ALA A 334 -15.54 5.79 21.98
CA ALA A 334 -16.22 6.44 20.86
C ALA A 334 -15.50 7.71 20.33
N ALA A 335 -14.58 8.26 21.12
CA ALA A 335 -13.74 9.40 20.74
C ALA A 335 -12.50 8.99 19.93
N ASP A 336 -12.20 7.69 19.85
CA ASP A 336 -11.14 7.17 19.01
C ASP A 336 -11.51 7.43 17.54
N GLY A 337 -10.64 8.11 16.81
CA GLY A 337 -10.77 8.22 15.36
C GLY A 337 -10.46 6.88 14.68
N PRO A 338 -10.75 6.73 13.37
CA PRO A 338 -10.28 5.58 12.63
C PRO A 338 -8.75 5.49 12.71
N LEU A 339 -8.23 4.29 12.98
CA LEU A 339 -6.79 3.97 13.03
C LEU A 339 -6.01 4.68 14.16
N VAL A 340 -6.39 4.43 15.42
CA VAL A 340 -5.68 5.00 16.57
C VAL A 340 -4.32 4.32 16.75
N GLN A 341 -3.27 5.10 16.54
CA GLN A 341 -1.88 4.69 16.76
C GLN A 341 -1.55 4.71 18.25
N ILE A 342 -0.91 3.66 18.76
CA ILE A 342 -0.50 3.56 20.17
C ILE A 342 0.92 4.10 20.32
N PRO A 343 1.15 5.23 21.02
CA PRO A 343 2.47 5.83 21.14
C PRO A 343 3.51 4.90 21.77
N GLY A 344 4.77 5.02 21.33
CA GLY A 344 5.91 4.28 21.89
C GLY A 344 5.98 2.80 21.49
N THR A 345 5.20 2.37 20.49
CA THR A 345 5.15 0.96 20.03
C THR A 345 5.87 0.71 18.70
N GLY A 346 6.28 1.77 17.99
CA GLY A 346 7.00 1.64 16.71
C GLY A 346 8.42 1.10 16.88
N VAL A 347 8.87 0.31 15.90
CA VAL A 347 10.13 -0.42 15.89
C VAL A 347 10.76 -0.38 14.51
N ILE A 348 12.10 -0.33 14.44
CA ILE A 348 12.83 -0.70 13.21
C ILE A 348 13.43 -2.08 13.44
N TRP A 349 12.99 -3.06 12.65
CA TRP A 349 13.52 -4.41 12.70
C TRP A 349 14.72 -4.53 11.75
N LYS A 350 15.81 -5.15 12.23
CA LYS A 350 16.95 -5.53 11.40
C LYS A 350 16.85 -7.03 11.08
N ILE A 351 16.76 -7.37 9.80
CA ILE A 351 16.64 -8.74 9.30
C ILE A 351 17.90 -9.06 8.48
N CYS A 352 18.73 -9.96 8.99
CA CYS A 352 19.99 -10.33 8.37
C CYS A 352 20.00 -11.82 8.02
N SER A 353 20.80 -12.20 7.02
CA SER A 353 21.17 -13.61 6.85
C SER A 353 22.04 -14.07 8.03
N ALA A 354 22.03 -15.37 8.34
CA ALA A 354 22.87 -15.93 9.41
C ALA A 354 24.36 -15.57 9.22
N ALA A 355 24.86 -15.69 7.98
CA ALA A 355 26.21 -15.27 7.61
C ALA A 355 26.44 -13.74 7.77
N GLY A 356 25.40 -12.92 7.63
CA GLY A 356 25.45 -11.48 7.92
C GLY A 356 25.66 -11.20 9.41
N LEU A 357 24.91 -11.89 10.26
CA LEU A 357 25.00 -11.76 11.72
C LEU A 357 26.37 -12.22 12.25
N GLU A 358 26.91 -13.33 11.73
CA GLU A 358 28.24 -13.84 12.10
C GLU A 358 29.36 -12.85 11.74
N ARG A 359 29.27 -12.19 10.57
CA ARG A 359 30.23 -11.15 10.16
C ARG A 359 30.18 -9.91 11.05
N GLU A 360 29.00 -9.53 11.54
CA GLU A 360 28.84 -8.40 12.44
C GLU A 360 29.38 -8.72 13.84
N ALA A 361 29.08 -9.91 14.38
CA ALA A 361 29.64 -10.38 15.65
C ALA A 361 31.17 -10.39 15.61
N GLY A 362 31.78 -10.92 14.55
CA GLY A 362 33.24 -10.93 14.39
C GLY A 362 33.88 -9.56 14.21
N ARG A 363 33.15 -8.54 13.73
CA ARG A 363 33.64 -7.15 13.70
C ARG A 363 33.63 -6.50 15.08
N ASN A 364 32.55 -6.72 15.84
CA ASN A 364 32.44 -6.19 17.20
C ASN A 364 33.53 -6.76 18.13
N ASP A 365 33.89 -8.03 17.96
CA ASP A 365 35.00 -8.64 18.70
C ASP A 365 36.36 -8.00 18.31
N GLN A 366 36.59 -7.73 17.02
CA GLN A 366 37.82 -7.08 16.55
C GLN A 366 37.95 -5.62 17.00
N ASP A 367 36.83 -4.89 17.10
CA ASP A 367 36.85 -3.50 17.57
C ASP A 367 37.00 -3.43 19.10
N ASN A 368 36.44 -4.39 19.86
CA ASN A 368 36.71 -4.54 21.29
C ASN A 368 38.18 -4.90 21.58
N ASP A 369 38.80 -5.75 20.76
CA ASP A 369 40.23 -6.08 20.89
C ASP A 369 41.14 -4.89 20.55
N ARG A 370 40.72 -4.01 19.63
CA ARG A 370 41.47 -2.79 19.29
C ARG A 370 41.39 -1.71 20.36
N ASP A 371 40.28 -1.60 21.07
CA ASP A 371 40.16 -0.66 22.19
C ASP A 371 40.89 -1.19 23.44
N ASN A 372 40.87 -2.50 23.71
CA ASN A 372 41.67 -3.10 24.77
C ASN A 372 43.19 -3.04 24.50
N GLY A 373 43.62 -3.11 23.22
CA GLY A 373 45.03 -2.98 22.84
C GLY A 373 45.59 -1.55 22.89
N ARG A 374 44.78 -0.53 23.20
CA ARG A 374 45.23 0.87 23.33
C ARG A 374 45.48 1.32 24.77
N ASP A 375 45.01 0.57 25.76
CA ASP A 375 45.21 0.89 27.17
C ASP A 375 46.54 0.35 27.72
N ASP A 376 47.16 -0.63 27.06
CA ASP A 376 48.44 -1.21 27.50
C ASP A 376 49.70 -0.42 27.09
N ASP A 377 49.57 0.64 26.26
CA ASP A 377 50.71 1.38 25.69
C ASP A 377 50.97 2.76 26.34
N ARG A 378 50.36 3.05 27.49
CA ARG A 378 50.52 4.34 28.23
C ARG A 378 51.15 4.21 29.62
N GLY A 379 52.07 3.28 29.83
CA GLY A 379 52.62 3.05 31.15
C GLY A 379 54.08 2.61 31.22
N ASP A 380 55.01 3.26 30.52
CA ASP A 380 56.40 3.32 31.02
C ASP A 380 57.28 4.33 30.25
N LYS A 381 57.21 5.61 30.61
CA LYS A 381 58.30 6.57 30.35
C LYS A 381 58.31 7.63 31.45
N ASP A 382 58.73 7.27 32.65
CA ASP A 382 59.43 8.21 33.52
C ASP A 382 60.80 7.66 33.90
N ARG A 383 61.80 8.48 33.60
CA ARG A 383 63.23 8.20 33.67
C ARG A 383 63.76 8.55 35.07
N ASN A 384 64.67 7.70 35.54
CA ASN A 384 65.85 7.97 36.37
C ASN A 384 65.96 9.36 37.03
N ASP A 385 66.03 9.33 38.36
CA ASP A 385 67.26 9.69 39.10
C ASP A 385 67.73 8.46 39.91
#